data_AF-A0A7Y5USP1-F1
#
_entry.id   AF-A0A7Y5USP1-F1
#
_cell.length_a   1.000
_cell.length_b   1.000
_cell.length_c   1.000
_cell.angle_alpha   90.00
_cell.angle_beta   90.00
_cell.angle_gamma   90.00
#
_symmetry.space_group_name_H-M   'P 1'
#
loop_
_entity.id
_entity.type
_entity.pdbx_description
1 polymer ?
#
loop_
_entity_poly.entity_id
_entity_poly.type
_entity_poly.pdbx_seq_one_letter_code
_entity_poly.pdbx_strand_id
1 'polypeptide(L)'
;MKLPAVLCLSVLTLALVPTVTVFASSSPAPALVQGGGKLGTAMEELGGAVKALSERIKKGEALEEGLPDVWKVQRAVIDAKSELPETITALTDEKAKKKAALAYREQMQELMRSLLDVEMGLASGDAKKADKALRAADNLKSAGHSQFRKQGGK
;
A
#
# COMPACT_ATOMS: atom_id res chain seq x y z
N MET A 1 -25.36 32.26 55.34
CA MET A 1 -24.34 33.27 55.68
C MET A 1 -23.26 33.26 54.60
N LYS A 2 -23.05 34.43 53.98
CA LYS A 2 -21.82 35.00 53.38
C LYS A 2 -20.96 34.18 52.39
N LEU A 3 -20.99 34.66 51.13
CA LEU A 3 -19.94 34.59 50.12
C LEU A 3 -18.59 35.14 50.63
N PRO A 4 -17.48 34.73 49.99
CA PRO A 4 -16.59 35.70 49.31
C PRO A 4 -16.20 35.18 47.90
N ALA A 5 -16.26 35.90 46.78
CA ALA A 5 -15.78 37.24 46.43
C ALA A 5 -14.30 37.44 46.74
N VAL A 6 -13.40 37.24 45.76
CA VAL A 6 -12.07 37.88 45.67
C VAL A 6 -11.43 37.63 44.29
N LEU A 7 -11.15 38.76 43.60
CA LEU A 7 -10.09 39.08 42.62
C LEU A 7 -9.80 38.08 41.48
N CYS A 8 -10.01 38.40 40.19
CA CYS A 8 -9.51 39.53 39.38
C CYS A 8 -7.97 39.68 39.44
N LEU A 9 -7.26 38.91 38.61
CA LEU A 9 -5.92 39.25 38.17
C LEU A 9 -5.75 38.85 36.69
N SER A 10 -5.98 39.83 35.82
CA SER A 10 -5.76 39.80 34.39
C SER A 10 -4.27 39.83 34.09
N VAL A 11 -3.68 38.67 33.79
CA VAL A 11 -2.33 38.58 33.23
C VAL A 11 -2.46 38.63 31.70
N LEU A 12 -2.22 39.82 31.15
CA LEU A 12 -2.11 40.05 29.72
C LEU A 12 -0.70 39.62 29.27
N THR A 13 -0.54 38.34 28.96
CA THR A 13 0.72 37.79 28.42
C THR A 13 0.84 38.19 26.95
N LEU A 14 1.73 39.14 26.68
CA LEU A 14 2.13 39.57 25.35
C LEU A 14 2.90 38.43 24.67
N ALA A 15 2.20 37.62 23.87
CA ALA A 15 2.79 36.52 23.11
C ALA A 15 3.62 37.08 21.94
N LEU A 16 4.94 36.98 22.07
CA LEU A 16 5.90 37.16 20.99
C LEU A 16 5.63 36.07 19.94
N VAL A 17 5.01 36.44 18.81
CA VAL A 17 4.74 35.52 17.70
C VAL A 17 6.06 35.35 16.93
N PRO A 18 6.71 34.17 16.95
CA PRO A 18 7.84 33.93 16.06
C PRO A 18 7.32 33.89 14.62
N THR A 19 7.83 34.78 13.78
CA THR A 19 7.62 34.76 12.34
C THR A 19 8.21 33.46 11.79
N VAL A 20 7.37 32.44 11.62
CA VAL A 20 7.76 31.18 10.99
C VAL A 20 7.95 31.47 9.50
N THR A 21 9.21 31.64 9.09
CA THR A 21 9.60 31.69 7.68
C THR A 21 9.29 30.34 7.06
N VAL A 22 8.14 30.23 6.39
CA VAL A 22 7.77 29.04 5.62
C VAL A 22 8.72 28.95 4.43
N PHE A 23 9.81 28.22 4.60
CA PHE A 23 10.62 27.77 3.47
C PHE A 23 9.76 26.80 2.64
N ALA A 24 9.28 27.28 1.49
CA ALA A 24 8.68 26.44 0.48
C ALA A 24 9.77 25.52 -0.09
N SER A 25 9.96 24.37 0.55
CA SER A 25 10.77 23.29 0.01
C SER A 25 10.01 22.70 -1.16
N SER A 26 10.32 23.16 -2.38
CA SER A 26 9.89 22.50 -3.61
C SER A 26 10.70 21.21 -3.76
N SER A 27 10.38 20.20 -2.95
CA SER A 27 10.91 18.85 -3.18
C SER A 27 10.53 18.45 -4.60
N PRO A 28 11.51 18.16 -5.48
CA PRO A 28 11.20 17.68 -6.81
C PRO A 28 10.37 16.41 -6.67
N ALA A 29 9.20 16.39 -7.32
CA ALA A 29 8.36 15.21 -7.34
C ALA A 29 9.20 14.04 -7.88
N PRO A 30 9.21 12.88 -7.20
CA PRO A 30 10.00 11.74 -7.65
C PRO A 30 9.65 11.41 -9.09
N ALA A 31 10.66 11.41 -9.96
CA ALA A 31 10.49 11.09 -11.36
C ALA A 31 9.86 9.69 -11.50
N LEU A 32 8.76 9.61 -12.23
CA LEU A 32 8.09 8.35 -12.51
C LEU A 32 8.99 7.53 -13.44
N VAL A 33 9.60 6.47 -12.91
CA VAL A 33 10.37 5.51 -13.71
C VAL A 33 9.38 4.79 -14.63
N GLN A 34 9.58 4.91 -15.95
CA GLN A 34 8.78 4.14 -16.91
C GLN A 34 9.03 2.65 -16.68
N GLY A 35 7.95 1.87 -16.57
CA GLY A 35 7.97 0.44 -16.27
C GLY A 35 8.61 -0.39 -17.39
N GLY A 36 9.93 -0.50 -17.34
CA GLY A 36 10.72 -1.37 -18.20
C GLY A 36 11.04 -2.68 -17.47
N GLY A 37 10.40 -3.78 -17.88
CA GLY A 37 10.71 -5.17 -17.49
C GLY A 37 10.45 -5.57 -16.03
N LYS A 38 10.79 -4.72 -15.07
CA LYS A 38 10.78 -4.98 -13.63
C LYS A 38 9.38 -5.19 -13.06
N LEU A 39 8.39 -4.39 -13.45
CA LEU A 39 6.99 -4.62 -13.07
C LEU A 39 6.48 -6.01 -13.51
N GLY A 40 6.87 -6.46 -14.71
CA GLY A 40 6.49 -7.78 -15.22
C GLY A 40 7.05 -8.90 -14.34
N THR A 41 8.35 -8.85 -14.05
CA THR A 41 9.02 -9.80 -13.15
C THR A 41 8.42 -9.78 -11.75
N ALA A 42 8.18 -8.60 -11.17
CA ALA A 42 7.57 -8.47 -9.84
C ALA A 42 6.15 -9.09 -9.80
N MET A 43 5.36 -8.94 -10.86
CA MET A 43 4.02 -9.53 -10.95
C MET A 43 4.05 -11.05 -11.15
N GLU A 44 5.02 -11.58 -11.88
CA GLU A 44 5.24 -13.02 -12.04
C GLU A 44 5.66 -13.67 -10.71
N GLU A 45 6.63 -13.06 -10.01
CA GLU A 45 7.06 -13.48 -8.67
C GLU A 45 5.89 -13.45 -7.68
N LEU A 46 5.07 -12.40 -7.72
CA LEU A 46 3.85 -12.29 -6.93
C LEU A 46 2.87 -13.43 -7.23
N GLY A 47 2.66 -13.76 -8.51
CA GLY A 47 1.77 -14.86 -8.90
C GLY A 47 2.26 -16.23 -8.42
N GLY A 48 3.56 -16.50 -8.56
CA GLY A 48 4.19 -17.74 -8.11
C GLY A 48 4.13 -17.90 -6.59
N ALA A 49 4.47 -16.84 -5.86
CA ALA A 49 4.48 -16.86 -4.40
C ALA A 49 3.07 -16.95 -3.80
N VAL A 50 2.05 -16.27 -4.36
CA VAL A 50 0.64 -16.44 -3.94
C VAL A 50 0.18 -17.89 -4.12
N LYS A 51 0.55 -18.54 -5.22
CA LYS A 51 0.21 -19.96 -5.47
C LYS A 51 0.89 -20.86 -4.44
N ALA A 52 2.18 -20.67 -4.17
CA ALA A 52 2.92 -21.43 -3.16
C ALA A 52 2.30 -21.27 -1.75
N LEU A 53 1.94 -20.03 -1.38
CA LEU A 53 1.28 -19.72 -0.12
C LEU A 53 -0.07 -20.44 0.01
N SER A 54 -0.88 -20.44 -1.06
CA SER A 54 -2.18 -21.10 -1.07
C SER A 54 -2.05 -22.59 -0.83
N GLU A 55 -1.09 -23.25 -1.48
CA GLU A 55 -0.85 -24.68 -1.28
C GLU A 55 -0.34 -25.00 0.13
N ARG A 56 0.50 -24.15 0.72
CA ARG A 56 0.95 -24.31 2.11
C ARG A 56 -0.21 -24.16 3.10
N ILE A 57 -1.01 -23.10 2.96
CA ILE A 57 -2.16 -22.84 3.84
C ILE A 57 -3.17 -23.99 3.78
N LYS A 58 -3.43 -24.55 2.59
CA LYS A 58 -4.32 -25.72 2.43
C LYS A 58 -3.82 -26.95 3.16
N LYS A 59 -2.51 -27.18 3.20
CA LYS A 59 -1.90 -28.29 3.94
C LYS A 59 -1.98 -28.08 5.46
N GLY A 60 -1.99 -26.83 5.91
CA GLY A 60 -2.20 -26.47 7.31
C GLY A 60 -1.04 -26.82 8.25
N GLU A 61 0.09 -27.29 7.70
CA GLU A 61 1.29 -27.66 8.45
C GLU A 61 2.36 -26.58 8.33
N ALA A 62 2.99 -26.24 9.46
CA ALA A 62 4.07 -25.25 9.58
C ALA A 62 3.73 -23.94 8.84
N LEU A 63 2.65 -23.27 9.25
CA LEU A 63 2.18 -22.03 8.63
C LEU A 63 3.20 -20.90 8.80
N GLU A 64 3.90 -20.89 9.93
CA GLU A 64 4.98 -19.98 10.25
C GLU A 64 6.15 -20.05 9.25
N GLU A 65 6.40 -21.21 8.65
CA GLU A 65 7.40 -21.35 7.57
C GLU A 65 6.95 -20.68 6.26
N GLY A 66 5.68 -20.25 6.16
CA GLY A 66 5.17 -19.45 5.05
C GLY A 66 5.51 -17.96 5.15
N LEU A 67 6.03 -17.48 6.29
CA LEU A 67 6.38 -16.07 6.49
C LEU A 67 7.42 -15.54 5.48
N PRO A 68 8.51 -16.27 5.16
CA PRO A 68 9.44 -15.82 4.14
C PRO A 68 8.79 -15.64 2.75
N ASP A 69 7.78 -16.44 2.42
CA ASP A 69 7.09 -16.34 1.14
C ASP A 69 6.14 -15.14 1.11
N VAL A 70 5.42 -14.83 2.20
CA VAL A 70 4.58 -13.61 2.24
C VAL A 70 5.43 -12.34 2.18
N TRP A 71 6.61 -12.32 2.81
CA TRP A 71 7.53 -11.17 2.74
C TRP A 71 8.08 -10.93 1.33
N LYS A 72 8.35 -11.99 0.57
CA LYS A 72 8.71 -11.87 -0.86
C LYS A 72 7.58 -11.22 -1.65
N VAL A 73 6.34 -11.65 -1.43
CA VAL A 73 5.16 -11.05 -2.10
C VAL A 73 5.03 -9.58 -1.73
N GLN A 74 5.13 -9.23 -0.46
CA GLN A 74 5.04 -7.84 0.01
C GLN A 74 6.12 -6.98 -0.64
N ARG A 75 7.37 -7.47 -0.71
CA ARG A 75 8.45 -6.76 -1.40
C ARG A 75 8.14 -6.53 -2.88
N ALA A 76 7.65 -7.55 -3.59
CA ALA A 76 7.24 -7.42 -4.98
C ALA A 76 6.12 -6.38 -5.18
N VAL A 77 5.17 -6.27 -4.24
CA VAL A 77 4.13 -5.22 -4.24
C VAL A 77 4.74 -3.83 -4.05
N ILE A 78 5.73 -3.67 -3.17
CA ILE A 78 6.43 -2.39 -2.97
C ILE A 78 7.15 -1.97 -4.25
N ASP A 79 7.90 -2.90 -4.85
CA ASP A 79 8.65 -2.66 -6.08
C ASP A 79 7.69 -2.29 -7.22
N ALA A 80 6.62 -3.06 -7.41
CA ALA A 80 5.61 -2.76 -8.42
C ALA A 80 4.90 -1.41 -8.20
N LYS A 81 4.57 -1.06 -6.95
CA LYS A 81 3.93 0.23 -6.61
C LYS A 81 4.79 1.44 -7.00
N SER A 82 6.11 1.27 -7.07
CA SER A 82 7.04 2.33 -7.48
C SER A 82 7.01 2.61 -8.98
N GLU A 83 6.49 1.68 -9.78
CA GLU A 83 6.35 1.77 -11.23
C GLU A 83 4.92 2.12 -11.63
N LEU A 84 4.71 2.48 -12.89
CA LEU A 84 3.38 2.67 -13.47
C LEU A 84 3.16 1.68 -14.62
N PRO A 85 1.96 1.06 -14.71
CA PRO A 85 1.57 0.25 -15.85
C PRO A 85 1.63 1.02 -17.18
N GLU A 86 1.97 0.30 -18.27
CA GLU A 86 2.03 0.88 -19.63
C GLU A 86 0.72 1.56 -20.04
N THR A 87 -0.41 0.97 -19.64
CA THR A 87 -1.76 1.51 -19.88
C THR A 87 -1.97 2.90 -19.27
N ILE A 88 -1.28 3.22 -18.18
CA ILE A 88 -1.30 4.54 -17.53
C ILE A 88 -0.26 5.46 -18.16
N THR A 89 0.95 4.96 -18.42
CA THR A 89 2.02 5.79 -18.99
C THR A 89 1.72 6.26 -20.41
N ALA A 90 0.96 5.47 -21.18
CA ALA A 90 0.52 5.75 -22.54
C ALA A 90 -0.62 6.78 -22.63
N LEU A 91 -1.22 7.21 -21.51
CA LEU A 91 -2.24 8.27 -21.51
C LEU A 91 -1.60 9.62 -21.88
N THR A 92 -2.21 10.32 -22.84
CA THR A 92 -1.78 11.66 -23.28
C THR A 92 -2.40 12.78 -22.44
N ASP A 93 -3.58 12.57 -21.88
CA ASP A 93 -4.22 13.52 -20.96
C ASP A 93 -3.58 13.43 -19.56
N GLU A 94 -2.88 14.50 -19.17
CA GLU A 94 -2.14 14.57 -17.90
C GLU A 94 -3.04 14.47 -16.66
N LYS A 95 -4.29 14.93 -16.73
CA LYS A 95 -5.23 14.86 -15.60
C LYS A 95 -5.73 13.42 -15.42
N ALA A 96 -6.08 12.75 -16.51
CA ALA A 96 -6.47 11.35 -16.53
C ALA A 96 -5.31 10.45 -16.08
N LYS A 97 -4.09 10.72 -16.56
CA LYS A 97 -2.87 10.01 -16.16
C LYS A 97 -2.61 10.10 -14.66
N LYS A 98 -2.67 11.29 -14.07
CA LYS A 98 -2.52 11.49 -12.62
C LYS A 98 -3.60 10.75 -11.82
N LYS A 99 -4.87 10.85 -12.26
CA LYS A 99 -5.97 10.15 -11.61
C LYS A 99 -5.80 8.63 -11.65
N ALA A 100 -5.42 8.08 -12.80
CA ALA A 100 -5.16 6.64 -12.95
C ALA A 100 -3.96 6.18 -12.12
N ALA A 101 -2.87 6.96 -12.08
CA ALA A 101 -1.70 6.66 -11.27
C ALA A 101 -2.00 6.63 -9.76
N LEU A 102 -2.87 7.53 -9.28
CA LEU A 102 -3.34 7.51 -7.89
C LEU A 102 -4.17 6.26 -7.60
N ALA A 103 -5.16 5.96 -8.44
CA ALA A 103 -6.00 4.76 -8.29
C ALA A 103 -5.17 3.46 -8.28
N TYR A 104 -4.16 3.36 -9.15
CA TYR A 104 -3.22 2.25 -9.14
C TYR A 104 -2.49 2.11 -7.80
N ARG A 105 -1.96 3.22 -7.27
CA ARG A 105 -1.23 3.21 -5.99
C ARG A 105 -2.13 2.88 -4.80
N GLU A 106 -3.39 3.33 -4.81
CA GLU A 106 -4.40 2.98 -3.82
C GLU A 106 -4.68 1.47 -3.84
N GLN A 107 -4.86 0.89 -5.02
CA GLN A 107 -5.09 -0.55 -5.14
C GLN A 107 -3.87 -1.38 -4.70
N MET A 108 -2.65 -0.92 -4.99
CA MET A 108 -1.43 -1.56 -4.48
C MET A 108 -1.34 -1.48 -2.94
N GLN A 109 -1.84 -0.42 -2.32
CA GLN A 109 -1.93 -0.31 -0.86
C GLN A 109 -2.98 -1.25 -0.27
N GLU A 110 -4.13 -1.41 -0.91
CA GLU A 110 -5.15 -2.38 -0.49
C GLU A 110 -4.65 -3.82 -0.59
N LEU A 111 -3.92 -4.15 -1.66
CA LEU A 111 -3.26 -5.42 -1.81
C LEU A 111 -2.25 -5.65 -0.68
N MET A 112 -1.42 -4.66 -0.37
CA MET A 112 -0.48 -4.73 0.75
C MET A 112 -1.18 -4.98 2.09
N ARG A 113 -2.31 -4.30 2.37
CA ARG A 113 -3.09 -4.55 3.60
C ARG A 113 -3.56 -5.99 3.69
N SER A 114 -4.11 -6.54 2.61
CA SER A 114 -4.53 -7.95 2.58
C SER A 114 -3.35 -8.91 2.81
N LEU A 115 -2.17 -8.60 2.29
CA LEU A 115 -0.97 -9.41 2.52
C LEU A 115 -0.45 -9.33 3.96
N LEU A 116 -0.61 -8.18 4.64
CA LEU A 116 -0.34 -8.08 6.06
C LEU A 116 -1.33 -8.92 6.88
N ASP A 117 -2.61 -8.97 6.48
CA ASP A 117 -3.58 -9.86 7.13
C ASP A 117 -3.24 -11.35 6.95
N VAL A 118 -2.69 -11.72 5.78
CA VAL A 118 -2.14 -13.07 5.53
C VAL A 118 -0.98 -13.34 6.47
N GLU A 119 0.00 -12.43 6.55
CA GLU A 119 1.15 -12.55 7.45
C GLU A 119 0.71 -12.72 8.91
N MET A 120 -0.24 -11.93 9.37
CA MET A 120 -0.81 -12.06 10.71
C MET A 120 -1.49 -13.42 10.93
N GLY A 121 -2.18 -13.97 9.92
CA GLY A 121 -2.78 -15.30 10.00
C GLY A 121 -1.75 -16.42 10.07
N LEU A 122 -0.68 -16.33 9.28
CA LEU A 122 0.44 -17.28 9.31
C LEU A 122 1.17 -17.22 10.66
N ALA A 123 1.50 -16.02 11.14
CA ALA A 123 2.20 -15.81 12.41
C ALA A 123 1.39 -16.29 13.62
N SER A 124 0.05 -16.23 13.56
CA SER A 124 -0.83 -16.74 14.62
C SER A 124 -1.17 -18.23 14.48
N GLY A 125 -0.67 -18.93 13.46
CA GLY A 125 -1.05 -20.31 13.16
C GLY A 125 -2.52 -20.49 12.76
N ASP A 126 -3.21 -19.43 12.36
CA ASP A 126 -4.63 -19.48 11.97
C ASP A 126 -4.77 -19.65 10.46
N ALA A 127 -4.81 -20.92 10.02
CA ALA A 127 -4.95 -21.28 8.61
C ALA A 127 -6.20 -20.65 7.95
N LYS A 128 -7.31 -20.54 8.69
CA LYS A 128 -8.57 -20.01 8.15
C LYS A 128 -8.47 -18.52 7.91
N LYS A 129 -7.87 -17.79 8.86
CA LYS A 129 -7.60 -16.35 8.71
C LYS A 129 -6.64 -16.10 7.56
N ALA A 130 -5.56 -16.88 7.46
CA ALA A 130 -4.59 -16.77 6.37
C ALA A 130 -5.24 -17.05 5.01
N ASP A 131 -6.04 -18.12 4.85
CA ASP A 131 -6.74 -18.46 3.60
C ASP A 131 -7.72 -17.35 3.17
N LYS A 132 -8.54 -16.86 4.11
CA LYS A 132 -9.49 -15.78 3.84
C LYS A 132 -8.79 -14.52 3.35
N ALA A 133 -7.71 -14.13 4.02
CA ALA A 133 -6.92 -12.96 3.64
C ALA A 133 -6.23 -13.17 2.28
N LEU A 134 -5.74 -14.38 2.00
CA LEU A 134 -5.07 -14.70 0.73
C LEU A 134 -6.04 -14.63 -0.46
N ARG A 135 -7.27 -15.11 -0.29
CA ARG A 135 -8.33 -14.97 -1.30
C ARG A 135 -8.69 -13.51 -1.56
N ALA A 136 -8.73 -12.69 -0.51
CA ALA A 136 -8.95 -11.25 -0.67
C ALA A 136 -7.81 -10.60 -1.47
N ALA A 137 -6.56 -10.95 -1.16
CA ALA A 137 -5.40 -10.50 -1.93
C ALA A 137 -5.45 -10.94 -3.40
N ASP A 138 -5.82 -12.19 -3.68
CA ASP A 138 -5.92 -12.71 -5.06
C ASP A 138 -7.04 -12.04 -5.87
N ASN A 139 -8.17 -11.74 -5.23
CA ASN A 139 -9.25 -10.96 -5.82
C ASN A 139 -8.81 -9.53 -6.16
N LEU A 140 -8.11 -8.86 -5.24
CA LEU A 140 -7.57 -7.51 -5.47
C LEU A 140 -6.55 -7.48 -6.61
N LYS A 141 -5.65 -8.48 -6.67
CA LYS A 141 -4.70 -8.66 -7.77
C LYS A 141 -5.43 -8.83 -9.10
N SER A 142 -6.44 -9.70 -9.15
CA SER A 142 -7.22 -9.97 -10.36
C SER A 142 -7.98 -8.74 -10.85
N ALA A 143 -8.60 -7.98 -9.94
CA ALA A 143 -9.23 -6.71 -10.25
C ALA A 143 -8.22 -5.71 -10.84
N GLY A 144 -7.01 -5.65 -10.27
CA GLY A 144 -5.95 -4.75 -10.72
C GLY A 144 -5.43 -5.11 -12.09
N HIS A 145 -5.26 -6.41 -12.37
CA HIS A 145 -4.95 -6.89 -13.71
C HIS A 145 -6.04 -6.52 -14.71
N SER A 146 -7.31 -6.70 -14.37
CA SER A 146 -8.43 -6.32 -15.25
C SER A 146 -8.45 -4.83 -15.55
N GLN A 147 -8.07 -3.98 -14.60
CA GLN A 147 -8.13 -2.52 -14.73
C GLN A 147 -6.89 -1.93 -15.43
N PHE A 148 -5.71 -2.49 -15.19
CA PHE A 148 -4.43 -1.86 -15.56
C PHE A 148 -3.55 -2.69 -16.50
N ARG A 149 -3.84 -3.96 -16.75
CA ARG A 149 -3.09 -4.77 -17.72
C ARG A 149 -3.66 -4.58 -19.13
N LYS A 150 -2.78 -4.52 -20.14
CA LYS A 150 -3.18 -4.49 -21.56
C LYS A 150 -3.92 -5.79 -21.88
N GLN A 151 -5.13 -5.72 -22.43
CA GLN A 151 -5.87 -6.91 -22.88
C GLN A 151 -5.04 -7.66 -23.92
N GLY A 152 -4.65 -8.91 -23.63
CA GLY A 152 -3.93 -9.79 -24.57
C GLY A 152 -2.42 -9.96 -24.33
N GLY A 153 -1.81 -9.28 -23.36
CA GLY A 153 -0.43 -9.58 -22.96
C GLY A 153 -0.38 -10.82 -22.08
N LYS A 154 0.02 -11.98 -22.64
CA LYS A 154 0.33 -13.20 -21.87
C LYS A 154 1.52 -12.96 -20.94
#